data_AF-A0A173WH42-F1
#
_entry.id   AF-A0A173WH42-F1
#
_cell.length_a   1.000
_cell.length_b   1.000
_cell.length_c   1.000
_cell.angle_alpha   90.00
_cell.angle_beta   90.00
_cell.angle_gamma   90.00
#
_symmetry.space_group_name_H-M   'P 1'
#
loop_
_entity.id
_entity.type
_entity.pdbx_description
1 polymer ?
#
loop_
_entity_poly.entity_id
_entity_poly.type
_entity_poly.pdbx_seq_one_letter_code
_entity_poly.pdbx_strand_id
1 'polypeptide(L)'
;MNQYIQERYNRKKMRSRISLGVQILIQKPVINLLWVVLVACVLAVVYGEGKFMSIYESESFLREVMDVVLRIVNVVVTIAFILAIIESIGELTARKDEADMMLVFGNKRDVINQPPILIKKKWDKKRGTIQREFYTSISMEKWQENREAICDRLDEHLIGDFSYGGKRKNKGNHIFFETGKGRKVQERGTLYDEGF
;
A
#
# COMPACT_ATOMS: atom_id res chain seq x y z
N MET A 1 -0.65 -20.70 -14.93
CA MET A 1 -1.11 -20.28 -13.59
C MET A 1 -2.58 -20.66 -13.45
N ASN A 2 -2.99 -21.31 -12.35
CA ASN A 2 -4.40 -21.65 -12.12
C ASN A 2 -5.21 -20.37 -11.85
N GLN A 3 -6.32 -20.17 -12.55
CA GLN A 3 -7.19 -18.99 -12.41
C GLN A 3 -7.61 -18.76 -10.95
N TYR A 4 -7.94 -19.82 -10.22
CA TYR A 4 -8.34 -19.72 -8.82
C TYR A 4 -7.25 -19.13 -7.91
N ILE A 5 -5.99 -19.53 -8.14
CA ILE A 5 -4.84 -19.05 -7.38
C ILE A 5 -4.61 -17.57 -7.66
N GLN A 6 -4.74 -17.16 -8.93
CA GLN A 6 -4.61 -15.76 -9.34
C GLN A 6 -5.69 -14.88 -8.72
N GLU A 7 -6.95 -15.32 -8.74
CA GLU A 7 -8.03 -14.56 -8.11
C GLU A 7 -7.86 -14.44 -6.61
N ARG A 8 -7.43 -15.52 -5.95
CA ARG A 8 -7.13 -15.49 -4.51
C ARG A 8 -6.04 -14.47 -4.20
N TYR A 9 -4.99 -14.41 -5.02
CA TYR A 9 -3.92 -13.43 -4.93
C TYR A 9 -4.45 -12.01 -5.14
N ASN A 10 -5.25 -11.77 -6.19
CA ASN A 10 -5.84 -10.46 -6.49
C ASN A 10 -6.75 -9.97 -5.37
N ARG A 11 -7.61 -10.83 -4.81
CA ARG A 11 -8.45 -10.50 -3.65
C ARG A 11 -7.60 -10.11 -2.44
N LYS A 12 -6.47 -10.80 -2.22
CA LYS A 12 -5.54 -10.48 -1.14
C LYS A 12 -4.86 -9.14 -1.39
N LYS A 13 -4.38 -8.88 -2.61
CA LYS A 13 -3.74 -7.63 -3.01
C LYS A 13 -4.68 -6.44 -2.80
N MET A 14 -5.91 -6.52 -3.31
CA MET A 14 -6.93 -5.47 -3.17
C MET A 14 -7.20 -5.13 -1.69
N ARG A 15 -7.41 -6.15 -0.85
CA ARG A 15 -7.61 -5.96 0.60
C ARG A 15 -6.38 -5.35 1.28
N SER A 16 -5.18 -5.75 0.86
CA SER A 16 -3.93 -5.16 1.37
C SER A 16 -3.80 -3.69 0.97
N ARG A 17 -4.18 -3.29 -0.25
CA ARG A 17 -4.16 -1.88 -0.69
C ARG A 17 -5.08 -1.01 0.13
N ILE A 18 -6.32 -1.42 0.30
CA ILE A 18 -7.28 -0.68 1.13
C ILE A 18 -6.77 -0.56 2.57
N SER A 19 -6.29 -1.67 3.15
CA SER A 19 -5.73 -1.67 4.51
C SER A 19 -4.52 -0.73 4.64
N LEU A 20 -3.59 -0.75 3.68
CA LEU A 20 -2.44 0.14 3.64
C LEU A 20 -2.85 1.60 3.48
N GLY A 21 -3.80 1.90 2.60
CA GLY A 21 -4.32 3.25 2.40
C GLY A 21 -4.86 3.83 3.70
N VAL A 22 -5.70 3.07 4.40
CA VAL A 22 -6.23 3.45 5.73
C VAL A 22 -5.12 3.62 6.75
N GLN A 23 -4.16 2.69 6.83
CA GLN A 23 -3.02 2.81 7.76
C GLN A 23 -2.22 4.09 7.53
N ILE A 24 -2.01 4.48 6.27
CA ILE A 24 -1.24 5.67 5.91
C ILE A 24 -2.01 6.96 6.22
N LEU A 25 -3.32 6.99 5.98
CA LEU A 25 -4.17 8.12 6.35
C LEU A 25 -4.13 8.39 7.87
N ILE A 26 -4.11 7.34 8.68
CA ILE A 26 -3.97 7.44 10.14
C ILE A 26 -2.58 7.94 10.54
N GLN A 27 -1.52 7.42 9.88
CA GLN A 27 -0.13 7.75 10.23
C GLN A 27 0.32 9.14 9.77
N LYS A 28 -0.21 9.63 8.64
CA LYS A 28 0.20 10.89 8.00
C LYS A 28 -1.02 11.79 7.79
N PRO A 29 -1.39 12.62 8.79
CA PRO A 29 -2.61 13.43 8.72
C PRO A 29 -2.58 14.47 7.59
N VAL A 30 -1.40 14.86 7.09
CA VAL A 30 -1.27 15.77 5.94
C VAL A 30 -1.95 15.22 4.68
N ILE A 31 -2.00 13.89 4.51
CA ILE A 31 -2.67 13.25 3.37
C ILE A 31 -4.19 13.46 3.42
N ASN A 32 -4.75 13.76 4.59
CA ASN A 32 -6.18 14.05 4.76
C ASN A 32 -6.61 15.36 4.08
N LEU A 33 -5.67 16.20 3.61
CA LEU A 33 -5.98 17.34 2.73
C LEU A 33 -6.69 16.91 1.44
N LEU A 34 -6.47 15.68 0.97
CA LEU A 34 -7.19 15.12 -0.18
C LEU A 34 -8.70 15.07 0.05
N TRP A 35 -9.15 14.89 1.31
CA TRP A 35 -10.58 14.91 1.63
C TRP A 35 -11.18 16.30 1.47
N VAL A 36 -10.42 17.36 1.79
CA VAL A 36 -10.86 18.75 1.60
C VAL A 36 -11.09 19.02 0.11
N VAL A 37 -10.17 18.57 -0.73
CA VAL A 37 -10.31 18.68 -2.19
C VAL A 37 -11.53 17.91 -2.69
N LEU A 38 -11.72 16.67 -2.21
CA LEU A 38 -12.89 15.87 -2.59
C LEU A 38 -14.20 16.55 -2.20
N VAL A 39 -14.31 17.08 -0.98
CA VAL A 39 -15.49 17.82 -0.52
C VAL A 39 -15.75 19.05 -1.40
N ALA A 40 -14.70 19.82 -1.73
CA ALA A 40 -14.82 20.96 -2.62
C ALA A 40 -15.33 20.56 -4.02
N CYS A 41 -14.83 19.44 -4.57
CA CYS A 41 -15.31 18.91 -5.84
C CYS A 41 -16.78 18.49 -5.77
N VAL A 42 -17.20 17.78 -4.71
CA VAL A 42 -18.60 17.36 -4.53
C VAL A 42 -19.51 18.58 -4.41
N LEU A 43 -19.12 19.60 -3.64
CA LEU A 43 -19.89 20.84 -3.53
C LEU A 43 -20.03 21.58 -4.87
N ALA A 44 -18.96 21.60 -5.68
CA ALA A 44 -19.00 22.20 -7.01
C ALA A 44 -19.97 21.45 -7.95
N VAL A 45 -20.01 20.11 -7.86
CA VAL A 45 -20.98 19.29 -8.62
C VAL A 45 -22.40 19.63 -8.19
N VAL A 46 -22.70 19.59 -6.89
CA VAL A 46 -24.04 19.89 -6.34
C VAL A 46 -24.48 21.32 -6.68
N TYR A 47 -23.57 22.30 -6.66
CA TYR A 47 -23.88 23.67 -7.09
C TYR A 47 -24.22 23.72 -8.59
N GLY A 48 -23.51 22.95 -9.42
CA GLY A 48 -23.78 22.83 -10.86
C GLY A 48 -25.13 22.18 -11.17
N GLU A 49 -25.61 21.27 -10.32
CA GLU A 49 -26.93 20.62 -10.48
C GLU A 49 -28.06 21.63 -10.50
N GLY A 50 -28.02 22.66 -9.66
CA GLY A 50 -29.05 23.70 -9.63
C GLY A 50 -29.26 24.38 -10.99
N LYS A 51 -28.18 24.54 -11.77
CA LYS A 51 -28.23 25.08 -13.14
C LYS A 51 -28.69 24.05 -14.17
N PHE A 52 -28.41 22.77 -13.96
CA PHE A 52 -28.95 21.69 -14.80
C PHE A 52 -30.47 21.54 -14.63
N MET A 53 -30.96 21.72 -13.41
CA MET A 53 -32.36 21.56 -13.07
C MET A 53 -33.25 22.69 -13.62
N SER A 54 -32.68 23.86 -13.95
CA SER A 54 -33.45 24.95 -14.60
C SER A 54 -33.86 24.62 -16.04
N ILE A 55 -33.25 23.60 -16.68
CA ILE A 55 -33.66 23.12 -18.01
C ILE A 55 -35.03 22.44 -17.95
N TYR A 56 -35.35 21.81 -16.82
CA TYR A 56 -36.58 21.02 -16.61
C TYR A 56 -37.64 21.79 -15.81
N GLU A 57 -37.48 23.12 -15.68
CA GLU A 57 -38.33 23.96 -14.83
C GLU A 57 -39.81 23.95 -15.25
N SER A 58 -40.08 23.69 -16.53
CA SER A 58 -41.44 23.61 -17.08
C SER A 58 -42.19 22.31 -16.77
N GLU A 59 -41.49 21.23 -16.41
CA GLU A 59 -42.09 19.90 -16.19
C GLU A 59 -41.80 19.38 -14.78
N SER A 60 -42.74 19.60 -13.86
CA SER A 60 -42.60 19.27 -12.44
C SER A 60 -42.27 17.79 -12.18
N PHE A 61 -42.92 16.87 -12.91
CA PHE A 61 -42.68 15.44 -12.76
C PHE A 61 -41.26 15.02 -13.19
N LEU A 62 -40.81 15.46 -14.37
CA LEU A 62 -39.45 15.15 -14.85
C LEU A 62 -38.40 15.74 -13.93
N ARG A 63 -38.62 16.96 -13.44
CA ARG A 63 -37.73 17.61 -12.47
C ARG A 63 -37.60 16.80 -11.18
N GLU A 64 -38.68 16.31 -10.61
CA GLU A 64 -38.63 15.48 -9.39
C GLU A 64 -37.87 14.17 -9.61
N VAL A 65 -38.13 13.48 -10.72
CA VAL A 65 -37.43 12.24 -11.07
C VAL A 65 -35.92 12.50 -11.25
N MET A 66 -35.55 13.56 -11.95
CA MET A 66 -34.16 13.92 -12.18
C MET A 66 -33.43 14.29 -10.88
N ASP A 67 -34.08 14.97 -9.94
CA ASP A 67 -33.49 15.29 -8.63
C ASP A 67 -33.10 14.02 -7.86
N VAL A 68 -34.01 13.03 -7.82
CA VAL A 68 -33.77 11.75 -7.15
C VAL A 68 -32.62 11.00 -7.83
N VAL A 69 -32.62 10.92 -9.16
CA VAL A 69 -31.57 10.23 -9.92
C VAL A 69 -30.21 10.89 -9.69
N LEU A 70 -30.12 12.21 -9.79
CA LEU A 70 -28.88 12.96 -9.59
C LEU A 70 -28.31 12.75 -8.18
N ARG A 71 -29.15 12.80 -7.14
CA ARG A 71 -28.73 12.50 -5.77
C ARG A 71 -28.14 11.09 -5.61
N ILE A 72 -28.80 10.08 -6.20
CA ILE A 72 -28.30 8.69 -6.15
C ILE A 72 -26.94 8.60 -6.85
N VAL A 73 -26.83 9.17 -8.06
CA VAL A 73 -25.58 9.18 -8.82
C VAL A 73 -24.47 9.86 -8.02
N ASN A 74 -24.72 11.04 -7.44
CA ASN A 74 -23.75 11.75 -6.63
C ASN A 74 -23.24 10.93 -5.45
N VAL A 75 -24.14 10.26 -4.72
CA VAL A 75 -23.75 9.42 -3.59
C VAL A 75 -22.88 8.25 -4.06
N VAL A 76 -23.29 7.54 -5.10
CA VAL A 76 -22.56 6.38 -5.64
C VAL A 76 -21.18 6.79 -6.16
N VAL A 77 -21.11 7.87 -6.94
CA VAL A 77 -19.86 8.41 -7.50
C VAL A 77 -18.93 8.87 -6.38
N THR A 78 -19.45 9.56 -5.36
CA THR A 78 -18.65 10.00 -4.21
C THR A 78 -18.05 8.82 -3.46
N ILE A 79 -18.82 7.76 -3.20
CA ILE A 79 -18.33 6.54 -2.55
C ILE A 79 -17.23 5.88 -3.41
N ALA A 80 -17.42 5.80 -4.73
CA ALA A 80 -16.43 5.26 -5.64
C ALA A 80 -15.11 6.04 -5.59
N PHE A 81 -15.17 7.38 -5.57
CA PHE A 81 -13.97 8.23 -5.42
C PHE A 81 -13.27 8.02 -4.08
N ILE A 82 -14.00 7.90 -2.97
CA ILE A 82 -13.42 7.62 -1.65
C ILE A 82 -12.61 6.32 -1.68
N LEU A 83 -13.19 5.25 -2.23
CA LEU A 83 -12.53 3.95 -2.35
C LEU A 83 -11.30 4.04 -3.26
N ALA A 84 -11.41 4.70 -4.42
CA ALA A 84 -10.31 4.87 -5.37
C ALA A 84 -9.14 5.65 -4.79
N ILE A 85 -9.40 6.72 -4.01
CA ILE A 85 -8.36 7.49 -3.32
C ILE A 85 -7.63 6.61 -2.30
N ILE A 86 -8.36 5.87 -1.47
CA ILE A 86 -7.77 4.99 -0.45
C ILE A 86 -6.92 3.90 -1.11
N GLU A 87 -7.44 3.25 -2.14
CA GLU A 87 -6.70 2.22 -2.89
C GLU A 87 -5.43 2.80 -3.53
N SER A 88 -5.53 3.97 -4.17
CA SER A 88 -4.40 4.65 -4.81
C SER A 88 -3.29 5.00 -3.81
N ILE A 89 -3.64 5.49 -2.62
CA ILE A 89 -2.68 5.75 -1.54
C ILE A 89 -1.98 4.44 -1.13
N GLY A 90 -2.75 3.36 -1.00
CA GLY A 90 -2.22 2.03 -0.70
C GLY A 90 -1.25 1.53 -1.77
N GLU A 91 -1.59 1.68 -3.05
CA GLU A 91 -0.74 1.25 -4.17
C GLU A 91 0.55 2.08 -4.25
N LEU A 92 0.46 3.40 -4.14
CA LEU A 92 1.63 4.28 -4.15
C LEU A 92 2.59 3.97 -2.99
N THR A 93 2.04 3.66 -1.82
CA THR A 93 2.83 3.30 -0.63
C THR A 93 3.58 1.98 -0.82
N ALA A 94 2.92 1.00 -1.42
CA ALA A 94 3.48 -0.34 -1.59
C ALA A 94 4.43 -0.46 -2.78
N ARG A 95 4.20 0.32 -3.85
CA ARG A 95 4.89 0.18 -5.14
C ARG A 95 6.40 0.13 -5.02
N LYS A 96 7.00 1.04 -4.25
CA LYS A 96 8.45 1.09 -4.06
C LYS A 96 8.97 -0.18 -3.37
N ASP A 97 8.43 -0.48 -2.19
CA ASP A 97 8.90 -1.61 -1.39
C ASP A 97 8.68 -2.95 -2.12
N GLU A 98 7.55 -3.11 -2.84
CA GLU A 98 7.29 -4.32 -3.63
C GLU A 98 8.18 -4.44 -4.86
N ALA A 99 8.45 -3.33 -5.57
CA ALA A 99 9.40 -3.33 -6.69
C ALA A 99 10.81 -3.71 -6.22
N ASP A 100 11.25 -3.20 -5.06
CA ASP A 100 12.53 -3.56 -4.46
C ASP A 100 12.58 -5.07 -4.16
N MET A 101 11.51 -5.65 -3.58
CA MET A 101 11.43 -7.10 -3.36
C MET A 101 11.43 -7.88 -4.68
N MET A 102 10.76 -7.39 -5.72
CA MET A 102 10.78 -8.01 -7.04
C MET A 102 12.19 -8.02 -7.65
N LEU A 103 13.01 -6.98 -7.39
CA LEU A 103 14.39 -6.94 -7.87
C LEU A 103 15.31 -7.87 -7.08
N VAL A 104 15.09 -8.02 -5.77
CA VAL A 104 15.83 -8.98 -4.93
C VAL A 104 15.51 -10.41 -5.35
N PHE A 105 14.24 -10.73 -5.57
CA PHE A 105 13.79 -12.11 -5.77
C PHE A 105 13.48 -12.47 -7.23
N GLY A 106 13.64 -11.55 -8.18
CA GLY A 106 13.13 -11.63 -9.55
C GLY A 106 13.63 -12.81 -10.40
N ASN A 107 14.75 -13.42 -10.02
CA ASN A 107 15.27 -14.61 -10.69
C ASN A 107 14.45 -15.89 -10.45
N LYS A 108 13.41 -15.85 -9.59
CA LYS A 108 12.65 -17.03 -9.16
C LYS A 108 11.26 -17.08 -9.81
N ARG A 109 10.91 -18.21 -10.41
CA ARG A 109 9.59 -18.46 -11.05
C ARG A 109 8.41 -18.19 -10.11
N ASP A 110 8.56 -18.43 -8.81
CA ASP A 110 7.52 -18.19 -7.81
C ASP A 110 7.21 -16.70 -7.60
N VAL A 111 8.22 -15.83 -7.79
CA VAL A 111 8.11 -14.36 -7.63
C VAL A 111 7.51 -13.71 -8.86
N ILE A 112 7.85 -14.21 -10.05
CA ILE A 112 7.24 -13.80 -11.33
C ILE A 112 5.72 -14.01 -11.27
N ASN A 113 5.32 -15.08 -10.59
CA ASN A 113 3.94 -15.54 -10.49
C ASN A 113 3.16 -14.90 -9.34
N GLN A 114 3.78 -14.75 -8.17
CA GLN A 114 3.16 -14.16 -6.97
C GLN A 114 4.20 -13.29 -6.25
N PRO A 115 4.39 -12.04 -6.68
CA PRO A 115 5.33 -11.16 -6.03
C PRO A 115 4.88 -10.87 -4.58
N PRO A 116 5.83 -10.65 -3.64
CA PRO A 116 5.50 -10.32 -2.27
C PRO A 116 4.58 -9.09 -2.20
N ILE A 117 3.48 -9.19 -1.47
CA ILE A 117 2.53 -8.09 -1.29
C ILE A 117 2.82 -7.42 0.05
N LEU A 118 3.09 -6.13 0.07
CA LEU A 118 3.17 -5.36 1.30
C LEU A 118 1.77 -5.27 1.93
N ILE A 119 1.64 -5.72 3.17
CA ILE A 119 0.37 -5.72 3.94
C ILE A 119 0.36 -4.59 4.96
N LYS A 120 1.53 -4.28 5.52
CA LYS A 120 1.68 -3.32 6.60
C LYS A 120 2.95 -2.54 6.41
N LYS A 121 2.85 -1.22 6.56
CA LYS A 121 3.98 -0.32 6.66
C LYS A 121 3.69 0.66 7.78
N LYS A 122 4.56 0.68 8.79
CA LYS A 122 4.41 1.59 9.92
C LYS A 122 5.72 2.32 10.20
N TRP A 123 5.65 3.64 10.24
CA TRP A 123 6.76 4.47 10.69
C TRP A 123 6.67 4.68 12.21
N ASP A 124 7.65 4.19 12.95
CA ASP A 124 7.79 4.49 14.38
C ASP A 124 8.67 5.74 14.57
N LYS A 125 8.03 6.89 14.82
CA LYS A 125 8.73 8.17 15.05
C LYS A 125 9.66 8.13 16.26
N LYS A 126 9.36 7.33 17.29
CA LYS A 126 10.14 7.31 18.53
C LYS A 126 11.46 6.58 18.33
N ARG A 127 11.42 5.47 17.59
CA ARG A 127 12.60 4.63 17.31
C ARG A 127 13.31 5.02 16.01
N GLY A 128 12.67 5.80 15.15
CA GLY A 128 13.20 6.12 13.81
C GLY A 128 13.22 4.91 12.89
N THR A 129 12.31 3.96 13.11
CA THR A 129 12.30 2.66 12.42
C THR A 129 11.07 2.48 11.53
N ILE A 130 11.23 1.69 10.48
CA ILE A 130 10.13 1.28 9.60
C ILE A 130 9.83 -0.18 9.85
N GLN A 131 8.60 -0.46 10.25
CA GLN A 131 8.09 -1.82 10.34
C GLN A 131 7.41 -2.18 9.03
N ARG A 132 7.82 -3.29 8.41
CA ARG A 132 7.20 -3.83 7.19
C ARG A 132 6.71 -5.25 7.42
N GLU A 133 5.55 -5.57 6.86
CA GLU A 133 5.01 -6.92 6.82
C GLU A 133 4.57 -7.27 5.39
N PHE A 134 5.11 -8.36 4.85
CA PHE A 134 4.84 -8.85 3.50
C PHE A 134 4.08 -10.16 3.53
N TYR A 135 3.10 -10.31 2.64
CA TYR A 135 2.48 -11.58 2.28
C TYR A 135 3.28 -12.20 1.15
N THR A 136 3.77 -13.42 1.33
CA THR A 136 4.63 -14.07 0.32
C THR A 136 4.53 -15.59 0.39
N SER A 137 4.82 -16.24 -0.73
CA SER A 137 5.04 -17.69 -0.85
C SER A 137 6.52 -18.06 -0.65
N ILE A 138 7.43 -17.09 -0.62
CA ILE A 138 8.87 -17.29 -0.44
C ILE A 138 9.15 -17.70 1.01
N SER A 139 9.92 -18.77 1.20
CA SER A 139 10.30 -19.28 2.52
C SER A 139 11.16 -18.29 3.31
N MET A 140 11.06 -18.33 4.65
CA MET A 140 11.86 -17.49 5.56
C MET A 140 13.37 -17.62 5.30
N GLU A 141 13.86 -18.83 5.06
CA GLU A 141 15.25 -19.11 4.74
C GLU A 141 15.76 -18.26 3.57
N LYS A 142 14.98 -18.16 2.49
CA LYS A 142 15.32 -17.31 1.34
C LYS A 142 15.33 -15.83 1.68
N TRP A 143 14.52 -15.38 2.62
CA TRP A 143 14.59 -14.00 3.12
C TRP A 143 15.87 -13.74 3.91
N GLN A 144 16.28 -14.72 4.73
CA GLN A 144 17.54 -14.67 5.49
C GLN A 144 18.76 -14.69 4.57
N GLU A 145 18.79 -15.56 3.56
CA GLU A 145 19.86 -15.62 2.53
C GLU A 145 20.01 -14.29 1.79
N ASN A 146 18.89 -13.65 1.45
CA ASN A 146 18.88 -12.40 0.68
C ASN A 146 18.87 -11.16 1.58
N ARG A 147 19.17 -11.30 2.88
CA ARG A 147 19.15 -10.21 3.86
C ARG A 147 19.95 -9.00 3.40
N GLU A 148 21.17 -9.22 2.91
CA GLU A 148 22.06 -8.14 2.46
C GLU A 148 21.50 -7.48 1.20
N ALA A 149 21.09 -8.26 0.20
CA ALA A 149 20.46 -7.72 -1.01
C ALA A 149 19.21 -6.88 -0.70
N ILE A 150 18.41 -7.26 0.30
CA ILE A 150 17.26 -6.49 0.78
C ILE A 150 17.69 -5.17 1.40
N CYS A 151 18.69 -5.19 2.29
CA CYS A 151 19.22 -3.99 2.92
C CYS A 151 19.79 -3.03 1.87
N ASP A 152 20.47 -3.56 0.86
CA ASP A 152 21.11 -2.81 -0.23
C ASP A 152 20.08 -2.12 -1.11
N ARG A 153 18.98 -2.81 -1.45
CA ARG A 153 17.90 -2.22 -2.25
C ARG A 153 17.10 -1.16 -1.49
N LEU A 154 16.88 -1.39 -0.20
CA LEU A 154 16.12 -0.46 0.63
C LEU A 154 16.95 0.75 1.10
N ASP A 155 18.29 0.67 1.01
CA ASP A 155 19.24 1.62 1.62
C ASP A 155 18.99 1.79 3.14
N GLU A 156 18.73 0.66 3.79
CA GLU A 156 18.34 0.59 5.20
C GLU A 156 19.04 -0.61 5.85
N HIS A 157 19.27 -0.55 7.16
CA HIS A 157 19.77 -1.70 7.92
C HIS A 157 18.64 -2.38 8.67
N LEU A 158 18.67 -3.70 8.75
CA LEU A 158 17.69 -4.47 9.50
C LEU A 158 17.95 -4.38 11.01
N ILE A 159 16.89 -4.16 11.78
CA ILE A 159 16.93 -4.13 13.25
C ILE A 159 16.40 -5.48 13.74
N GLY A 160 17.32 -6.31 14.24
CA GLY A 160 17.05 -7.70 14.59
C GLY A 160 17.14 -8.64 13.38
N ASP A 161 16.27 -9.66 13.37
CA ASP A 161 16.14 -10.64 12.30
C ASP A 161 14.73 -10.64 11.70
N PHE A 162 14.58 -11.26 10.53
CA PHE A 162 13.27 -11.56 9.97
C PHE A 162 12.48 -12.47 10.91
N SER A 163 11.18 -12.20 11.07
CA SER A 163 10.27 -13.02 11.88
C SER A 163 8.94 -13.21 11.16
N TYR A 164 8.18 -14.23 11.56
CA TYR A 164 6.86 -14.44 10.98
C TYR A 164 5.88 -13.37 11.48
N GLY A 165 5.01 -12.92 10.58
CA GLY A 165 3.98 -11.91 10.85
C GLY A 165 2.66 -12.48 11.39
N GLY A 166 1.62 -11.65 11.37
CA GLY A 166 0.30 -11.95 11.91
C GLY A 166 0.16 -11.71 13.42
N LYS A 167 -1.09 -11.80 13.93
CA LYS A 167 -1.44 -11.47 15.34
C LYS A 167 -0.62 -12.22 16.39
N ARG A 168 -0.21 -13.47 16.10
CA ARG A 168 0.60 -14.32 16.99
C ARG A 168 2.01 -14.58 16.44
N LYS A 169 2.47 -13.82 15.44
CA LYS A 169 3.78 -14.02 14.78
C LYS A 169 4.04 -15.45 14.30
N ASN A 170 3.01 -16.14 13.82
CA ASN A 170 3.06 -17.56 13.48
C ASN A 170 2.51 -17.87 12.08
N LYS A 171 2.30 -16.84 11.25
CA LYS A 171 1.81 -17.03 9.88
C LYS A 171 2.99 -17.23 8.95
N GLY A 172 3.20 -18.46 8.49
CA GLY A 172 4.31 -18.83 7.61
C GLY A 172 4.39 -18.06 6.28
N ASN A 173 3.26 -17.52 5.81
CA ASN A 173 3.18 -16.71 4.59
C ASN A 173 3.21 -15.20 4.85
N HIS A 174 3.56 -14.79 6.08
CA HIS A 174 3.75 -13.39 6.44
C HIS A 174 5.18 -13.21 6.95
N ILE A 175 5.96 -12.35 6.31
CA ILE A 175 7.32 -12.01 6.76
C ILE A 175 7.31 -10.59 7.32
N PHE A 176 7.79 -10.44 8.54
CA PHE A 176 7.88 -9.18 9.27
C PHE A 176 9.34 -8.85 9.54
N PHE A 177 9.69 -7.57 9.34
CA PHE A 177 10.98 -7.05 9.75
C PHE A 177 10.90 -5.55 10.04
N GLU A 178 11.84 -5.08 10.85
CA GLU A 178 12.03 -3.68 11.15
C GLU A 178 13.35 -3.21 10.55
N THR A 179 13.35 -1.98 10.03
CA THR A 179 14.57 -1.37 9.50
C THR A 179 14.81 0.00 10.10
N GLY A 180 16.09 0.36 10.23
CA GLY A 180 16.54 1.69 10.59
C GLY A 180 17.07 2.44 9.36
N LYS A 181 17.06 3.77 9.44
CA LYS A 181 17.56 4.61 8.36
C LYS A 181 19.06 4.41 8.14
N GLY A 182 19.47 4.32 6.87
CA GLY A 182 20.86 4.22 6.44
C GLY A 182 21.45 2.83 6.59
N ARG A 183 22.44 2.52 5.76
CA ARG A 183 23.17 1.25 5.82
C ARG A 183 24.20 1.27 6.95
N LYS A 184 24.30 0.17 7.71
CA LYS A 184 25.50 -0.09 8.51
C LYS A 184 26.59 -0.60 7.58
N VAL A 185 27.73 0.09 7.54
CA VAL A 185 28.91 -0.39 6.83
C VAL A 185 29.25 -1.76 7.40
N GLN A 186 29.30 -2.79 6.54
CA GLN A 186 29.91 -4.07 6.94
C GLN A 186 31.32 -3.74 7.39
N GLU A 187 31.71 -4.15 8.59
CA GLU A 187 33.12 -4.10 9.00
C GLU A 187 33.91 -4.86 7.93
N ARG A 188 34.57 -4.12 7.05
CA ARG A 188 35.65 -4.68 6.25
C ARG A 188 36.68 -5.09 7.28
N GLY A 189 36.84 -6.39 7.48
CA GLY A 189 37.89 -6.93 8.34
C GLY A 189 39.16 -6.14 8.08
N THR A 190 39.81 -5.69 9.15
CA THR A 190 41.04 -4.91 9.08
C THR A 190 42.01 -5.56 8.11
N LEU A 191 42.23 -4.91 6.96
CA LEU A 191 43.37 -5.13 6.07
C LEU A 191 44.61 -4.56 6.79
N TYR A 192 45.00 -5.17 7.90
CA TYR A 192 46.39 -5.09 8.33
C TYR A 192 47.07 -6.30 7.69
N ASP A 193 47.78 -6.05 6.59
CA ASP A 193 48.89 -6.91 6.21
C ASP A 193 49.90 -6.83 7.37
N GLU A 194 49.91 -7.85 8.23
CA GLU A 194 51.06 -8.11 9.08
C GLU A 194 52.20 -8.58 8.17
N GLY A 195 53.00 -7.64 7.70
CA GLY A 195 54.23 -7.93 6.98
C GLY A 195 54.87 -6.64 6.49
N PHE A 196 55.85 -6.11 7.24
CA PHE A 196 57.28 -6.14 6.93
C PHE A 196 58.07 -5.55 8.10
#